data_AF-A0A971B4D4-F1
#
_entry.id   AF-A0A971B4D4-F1
#
_cell.length_a   1.000
_cell.length_b   1.000
_cell.length_c   1.000
_cell.angle_alpha   90.00
_cell.angle_beta   90.00
_cell.angle_gamma   90.00
#
_symmetry.space_group_name_H-M   'P 1'
#
loop_
_entity.id
_entity.type
_entity.pdbx_description
1 polymer ?
#
loop_
_entity_poly.entity_id
_entity_poly.type
_entity_poly.pdbx_seq_one_letter_code
_entity_poly.pdbx_strand_id
1 'polypeptide(L)'
;MPRDQKVGRPLILALVITVGLGVAWAWLAVSAGVTVEQFLPSHYVSRLLTVVADGTPYISFYQRDCGSQAQDLDGKQVELEGPESTINGAQLDNGAKPAVHWSWAPPGWNSLAKTFYVSGMREQLWYMIHDGQREGRAYFVGYDRTTCQCLGYLGLSGWQQELPEPDRCFPIALTDYSYHGNGVTSGIGRYHLLGYYSFAHDYELRWPSWAVAVRMGSKILMVNLRDKTVQPLLDDPAIVSITCSQRPSDGGRDFQQLLAVRFPEKVAYLSLEGKPVTEYAIPEEFRAEPLAIYLLPDNKTLFATCRHDPMSGHDEATLLWTTPAGEVLERKELTLTEAGPNRTARLQGVRRSAACPVPGIMAPALVFGFGPLAEKSRHPEWSYGEAFRDSLRQLVPVLVGLFLLGAALSWACIRRQRKYALPWTKTWAAFVFFFGVPGYLAYLCHRRWPVRAECPACHTPSPQDREACIQCDSSFPAPAPKGIEIFA
;
A
#
# COMPACT_ATOMS: atom_id res chain seq x y z
N MET A 1 2.74 36.77 -39.62
CA MET A 1 3.02 35.37 -40.03
C MET A 1 2.35 35.12 -41.37
N PRO A 2 3.05 34.56 -42.37
CA PRO A 2 2.42 34.16 -43.62
C PRO A 2 1.29 33.16 -43.31
N ARG A 3 0.12 33.35 -43.95
CA ARG A 3 -1.09 32.52 -43.76
C ARG A 3 -0.83 31.01 -43.99
N ASP A 4 0.29 30.65 -44.61
CA ASP A 4 0.63 29.28 -45.01
C ASP A 4 1.52 28.51 -44.01
N GLN A 5 1.90 29.07 -42.86
CA GLN A 5 2.61 28.28 -41.85
C GLN A 5 1.70 27.18 -41.29
N LYS A 6 2.05 25.91 -41.57
CA LYS A 6 1.30 24.74 -41.07
C LYS A 6 1.33 24.70 -39.53
N VAL A 7 0.16 24.51 -38.92
CA VAL A 7 -0.04 24.45 -37.46
C VAL A 7 0.73 23.31 -36.77
N GLY A 8 1.15 22.30 -37.54
CA GLY A 8 1.74 21.08 -37.00
C GLY A 8 3.02 21.30 -36.20
N ARG A 9 4.00 22.06 -36.73
CA ARG A 9 5.30 22.24 -36.06
C ARG A 9 5.18 22.88 -34.66
N PRO A 10 4.46 24.01 -34.48
CA PRO A 10 4.32 24.58 -33.14
C PRO A 10 3.50 23.71 -32.19
N LEU A 11 2.52 22.94 -32.69
CA LEU A 11 1.79 21.98 -31.86
C LEU A 11 2.68 20.82 -31.39
N ILE A 12 3.52 20.26 -32.26
CA ILE A 12 4.45 19.19 -31.87
C ILE A 12 5.42 19.70 -30.80
N LEU A 13 5.99 20.89 -30.98
CA LEU A 13 6.88 21.48 -29.98
C LEU A 13 6.16 21.71 -28.64
N ALA A 14 4.94 22.27 -28.67
CA ALA A 14 4.14 22.45 -27.47
C ALA A 14 3.81 21.12 -26.80
N LEU A 15 3.50 20.07 -27.57
CA LEU A 15 3.26 18.73 -27.05
C LEU A 15 4.48 18.16 -26.33
N VAL A 16 5.68 18.28 -26.91
CA VAL A 16 6.93 17.83 -26.27
C VAL A 16 7.15 18.55 -24.93
N ILE A 17 6.97 19.88 -24.90
CA ILE A 17 7.09 20.68 -23.67
C ILE A 17 6.02 20.25 -22.66
N THR A 18 4.79 20.04 -23.10
CA THR A 18 3.68 19.58 -22.26
C THR A 18 3.95 18.22 -21.64
N VAL A 19 4.50 17.26 -22.39
CA VAL A 19 4.87 15.94 -21.86
C VAL A 19 5.98 16.09 -20.81
N GLY A 20 7.04 16.87 -21.10
CA GLY A 20 8.12 17.11 -20.14
C GLY A 20 7.63 17.77 -18.84
N LEU A 21 6.79 18.81 -18.95
CA LEU A 21 6.17 19.47 -17.80
C LEU A 21 5.21 18.54 -17.05
N GLY A 22 4.48 17.69 -17.76
CA GLY A 22 3.58 16.70 -17.17
C GLY A 22 4.33 15.67 -16.33
N VAL A 23 5.44 15.15 -16.83
CA VAL A 23 6.31 14.21 -16.10
C VAL A 23 6.92 14.88 -14.86
N ALA A 24 7.49 16.09 -15.03
CA ALA A 24 8.07 16.83 -13.91
C ALA A 24 7.01 17.16 -12.82
N TRP A 25 5.80 17.55 -13.23
CA TRP A 25 4.69 17.78 -12.32
C TRP A 25 4.28 16.51 -11.58
N ALA A 26 4.11 15.40 -12.29
CA ALA A 26 3.74 14.13 -11.68
C ALA A 26 4.76 13.70 -10.63
N TRP A 27 6.06 13.81 -10.96
CA TRP A 27 7.13 13.52 -10.03
C TRP A 27 7.10 14.45 -8.80
N LEU A 28 6.95 15.77 -9.00
CA LEU A 28 6.86 16.73 -7.90
C LEU A 28 5.64 16.48 -7.01
N ALA A 29 4.48 16.19 -7.60
CA ALA A 29 3.25 15.98 -6.86
C ALA A 29 3.25 14.64 -6.09
N VAL A 30 3.82 13.57 -6.67
CA VAL A 30 4.05 12.31 -5.95
C VAL A 30 5.04 12.53 -4.83
N SER A 31 6.17 13.20 -5.09
CA SER A 31 7.20 13.45 -4.09
C SER A 31 6.67 14.34 -2.96
N ALA A 32 5.99 15.43 -3.28
CA ALA A 32 5.31 16.27 -2.30
C ALA A 32 4.24 15.50 -1.53
N GLY A 33 3.49 14.62 -2.21
CA GLY A 33 2.51 13.75 -1.59
C GLY A 33 3.12 12.82 -0.55
N VAL A 34 4.24 12.16 -0.88
CA VAL A 34 4.99 11.28 0.02
C VAL A 34 5.63 12.08 1.16
N THR A 35 6.23 13.22 0.87
CA THR A 35 6.84 14.11 1.86
C THR A 35 5.79 14.63 2.84
N VAL A 36 4.66 15.14 2.36
CA VAL A 36 3.55 15.58 3.21
C VAL A 36 3.01 14.43 4.04
N GLU A 37 2.96 13.20 3.52
CA GLU A 37 2.61 12.01 4.29
C GLU A 37 3.58 11.71 5.44
N GLN A 38 4.88 11.92 5.21
CA GLN A 38 5.92 11.73 6.21
C GLN A 38 5.93 12.83 7.28
N PHE A 39 5.51 14.05 6.93
CA PHE A 39 5.53 15.21 7.83
C PHE A 39 4.19 15.55 8.48
N LEU A 40 3.05 15.18 7.87
CA LEU A 40 1.78 15.21 8.58
C LEU A 40 1.95 14.29 9.77
N PRO A 41 1.68 14.76 11.01
CA PRO A 41 1.71 13.90 12.17
C PRO A 41 0.90 12.68 11.81
N SER A 42 1.55 11.53 11.75
CA SER A 42 0.88 10.28 11.58
C SER A 42 0.09 10.07 12.87
N HIS A 43 -1.04 10.75 13.01
CA HIS A 43 -2.17 10.28 13.80
C HIS A 43 -2.73 9.02 13.13
N TYR A 44 -1.86 8.15 12.59
CA TYR A 44 -2.18 6.77 12.31
C TYR A 44 -2.37 6.15 13.67
N VAL A 45 -3.58 6.31 14.18
CA VAL A 45 -4.00 5.59 15.36
C VAL A 45 -4.45 4.24 14.84
N SER A 46 -3.50 3.30 14.77
CA SER A 46 -3.83 1.92 14.50
C SER A 46 -4.74 1.45 15.64
N ARG A 47 -5.99 1.10 15.30
CA ARG A 47 -6.92 0.46 16.23
C ARG A 47 -6.79 -1.04 16.06
N LEU A 48 -6.30 -1.70 17.09
CA LEU A 48 -6.07 -3.14 17.07
C LEU A 48 -6.92 -3.78 18.17
N LEU A 49 -7.54 -4.90 17.85
CA LEU A 49 -8.13 -5.77 18.86
C LEU A 49 -6.99 -6.37 19.69
N THR A 50 -6.95 -6.02 20.96
CA THR A 50 -6.01 -6.56 21.94
C THR A 50 -6.79 -7.36 22.96
N VAL A 51 -6.39 -8.60 23.20
CA VAL A 51 -7.01 -9.43 24.24
C VAL A 51 -6.01 -9.54 25.37
N VAL A 52 -6.40 -9.28 26.61
CA VAL A 52 -5.48 -9.47 27.76
C VAL A 52 -5.55 -10.90 28.29
N ALA A 53 -4.65 -11.26 29.21
CA ALA A 53 -4.46 -12.62 29.71
C ALA A 53 -5.70 -13.23 30.36
N ASP A 54 -6.58 -12.41 30.95
CA ASP A 54 -7.87 -12.85 31.49
C ASP A 54 -8.93 -13.14 30.41
N GLY A 55 -8.62 -12.87 29.14
CA GLY A 55 -9.48 -13.08 27.99
C GLY A 55 -10.35 -11.89 27.61
N THR A 56 -10.24 -10.75 28.30
CA THR A 56 -11.01 -9.53 28.01
C THR A 56 -10.46 -8.83 26.76
N PRO A 57 -11.28 -8.59 25.73
CA PRO A 57 -10.87 -7.79 24.59
C PRO A 57 -10.99 -6.29 24.85
N TYR A 58 -10.02 -5.57 24.32
CA TYR A 58 -9.92 -4.12 24.27
C TYR A 58 -9.59 -3.67 22.84
N ILE A 59 -9.83 -2.41 22.55
CA ILE A 59 -9.38 -1.72 21.35
C ILE A 59 -8.17 -0.88 21.76
N SER A 60 -6.98 -1.30 21.33
CA SER A 60 -5.74 -0.55 21.57
C SER A 60 -5.50 0.46 20.46
N PHE A 61 -5.01 1.63 20.86
CA PHE A 61 -4.66 2.78 20.02
C PHE A 61 -3.15 2.96 20.09
N TYR A 62 -2.46 2.71 18.99
CA TYR A 62 -1.04 3.00 18.91
C TYR A 62 -0.83 4.36 18.24
N GLN A 63 -0.37 5.34 19.02
CA GLN A 63 0.08 6.63 18.50
C GLN A 63 1.57 6.76 18.75
N ARG A 64 2.35 7.05 17.70
CA ARG A 64 3.83 7.02 17.70
C ARG A 64 4.46 7.79 18.88
N ASP A 65 3.81 8.89 19.29
CA ASP A 65 4.36 9.84 20.27
C ASP A 65 3.66 9.81 21.64
N CYS A 66 2.52 9.11 21.78
CA CYS A 66 1.66 9.19 22.98
C CYS A 66 1.53 7.87 23.75
N GLY A 67 2.29 6.84 23.36
CA GLY A 67 2.16 5.50 23.92
C GLY A 67 0.92 4.77 23.42
N SER A 68 0.67 3.59 23.97
CA SER A 68 -0.56 2.82 23.73
C SER A 68 -1.66 3.29 24.68
N GLN A 69 -2.80 3.71 24.13
CA GLN A 69 -4.04 3.84 24.91
C GLN A 69 -4.92 2.62 24.63
N ALA A 70 -5.86 2.31 25.50
CA ALA A 70 -6.83 1.24 25.26
C ALA A 70 -8.23 1.69 25.66
N GLN A 71 -9.24 1.19 24.96
CA GLN A 71 -10.64 1.31 25.34
C GLN A 71 -11.26 -0.07 25.46
N ASP A 72 -12.22 -0.23 26.35
CA ASP A 72 -13.10 -1.40 26.31
C ASP A 72 -13.98 -1.37 25.06
N LEU A 73 -14.74 -2.43 24.85
CA LEU A 73 -15.61 -2.58 23.69
C LEU A 73 -16.80 -1.60 23.68
N ASP A 74 -17.01 -0.85 24.75
CA ASP A 74 -18.05 0.18 24.87
C ASP A 74 -17.46 1.61 24.77
N GLY A 75 -16.15 1.72 24.49
CA GLY A 75 -15.43 2.97 24.25
C GLY A 75 -14.92 3.67 25.51
N LYS A 76 -15.02 3.06 26.69
CA LYS A 76 -14.46 3.62 27.93
C LYS A 76 -12.96 3.41 27.94
N GLN A 77 -12.21 4.46 28.23
CA GLN A 77 -10.74 4.40 28.35
C GLN A 77 -10.34 3.50 29.53
N VAL A 78 -9.36 2.63 29.29
CA VAL A 78 -8.79 1.69 30.26
C VAL A 78 -7.28 1.77 30.20
N GLU A 79 -6.64 1.76 31.37
CA GLU A 79 -5.19 1.64 31.49
C GLU A 79 -4.85 0.14 31.54
N LEU A 80 -4.06 -0.33 30.56
CA LEU A 80 -3.56 -1.71 30.56
C LEU A 80 -2.28 -1.77 31.40
N GLU A 81 -2.08 -2.85 32.16
CA GLU A 81 -0.90 -3.08 33.01
C GLU A 81 0.43 -3.25 32.22
N GLY A 82 0.40 -3.02 30.92
CA GLY A 82 1.53 -3.14 30.00
C GLY A 82 1.35 -4.25 28.96
N PRO A 83 2.28 -4.34 27.99
CA PRO A 83 2.20 -5.29 26.89
C PRO A 83 2.30 -6.76 27.34
N GLU A 84 2.91 -7.02 28.50
CA GLU A 84 3.05 -8.37 29.06
C GLU A 84 1.70 -8.99 29.45
N SER A 85 0.66 -8.17 29.60
CA SER A 85 -0.68 -8.67 29.89
C SER A 85 -1.46 -9.11 28.64
N THR A 86 -0.90 -8.97 27.43
CA THR A 86 -1.65 -9.17 26.18
C THR A 86 -1.41 -10.52 25.52
N ILE A 87 -2.47 -11.17 25.05
CA ILE A 87 -2.48 -12.41 24.28
C ILE A 87 -2.35 -12.06 22.80
N ASN A 88 -1.29 -12.57 22.16
CA ASN A 88 -1.20 -12.55 20.70
C ASN A 88 -2.10 -13.64 20.08
N GLY A 89 -3.14 -13.20 19.39
CA GLY A 89 -4.01 -14.06 18.60
C GLY A 89 -3.32 -14.59 17.35
N ALA A 90 -3.70 -15.80 16.94
CA ALA A 90 -3.27 -16.41 15.70
C ALA A 90 -4.07 -15.85 14.51
N GLN A 91 -3.44 -14.97 13.72
CA GLN A 91 -3.97 -14.50 12.43
C GLN A 91 -3.82 -15.59 11.37
N LEU A 92 -4.93 -16.05 10.79
CA LEU A 92 -5.00 -17.20 9.90
C LEU A 92 -5.81 -16.86 8.64
N ASP A 93 -5.20 -17.01 7.47
CA ASP A 93 -5.85 -16.79 6.17
C ASP A 93 -6.87 -17.89 5.84
N ASN A 94 -7.88 -17.57 5.06
CA ASN A 94 -8.86 -18.54 4.53
C ASN A 94 -8.37 -19.31 3.29
N GLY A 95 -7.13 -19.09 2.86
CA GLY A 95 -6.56 -19.70 1.65
C GLY A 95 -7.02 -19.04 0.35
N ALA A 96 -7.97 -18.12 0.40
CA ALA A 96 -8.18 -17.19 -0.70
C ALA A 96 -6.90 -16.36 -0.79
N LYS A 97 -6.14 -16.54 -1.88
CA LYS A 97 -4.94 -15.73 -2.13
C LYS A 97 -5.42 -14.28 -2.07
N PRO A 98 -5.01 -13.47 -1.07
CA PRO A 98 -5.36 -12.07 -1.07
C PRO A 98 -4.90 -11.57 -2.43
N ALA A 99 -5.76 -10.84 -3.12
CA ALA A 99 -5.35 -10.25 -4.36
C ALA A 99 -4.18 -9.35 -4.04
N VAL A 100 -2.98 -9.84 -4.40
CA VAL A 100 -1.73 -9.17 -4.12
C VAL A 100 -1.97 -7.73 -4.48
N HIS A 101 -1.86 -6.81 -3.53
CA HIS A 101 -1.90 -5.40 -3.85
C HIS A 101 -0.84 -5.21 -4.92
N TRP A 102 -1.28 -5.07 -6.18
CA TRP A 102 -0.41 -4.95 -7.33
C TRP A 102 0.26 -3.58 -7.23
N SER A 103 1.28 -3.51 -6.39
CA SER A 103 2.33 -2.53 -6.53
C SER A 103 3.01 -2.86 -7.85
N TRP A 104 2.90 -1.96 -8.84
CA TRP A 104 3.70 -2.07 -10.06
C TRP A 104 5.20 -1.95 -9.77
N ALA A 105 5.56 -1.46 -8.59
CA ALA A 105 6.91 -1.57 -8.09
C ALA A 105 7.15 -3.00 -7.57
N PRO A 106 8.31 -3.60 -7.89
CA PRO A 106 8.74 -4.84 -7.26
C PRO A 106 8.60 -4.75 -5.74
N PRO A 107 8.24 -5.85 -5.05
CA PRO A 107 8.23 -5.88 -3.59
C PRO A 107 9.58 -5.39 -3.06
N GLY A 108 9.55 -4.41 -2.16
CA GLY A 108 10.76 -3.93 -1.51
C GLY A 108 11.38 -5.02 -0.62
N TRP A 109 12.64 -4.85 -0.25
CA TRP A 109 13.38 -5.79 0.61
C TRP A 109 12.64 -6.19 1.90
N ASN A 110 11.84 -5.28 2.48
CA ASN A 110 11.04 -5.54 3.68
C ASN A 110 9.95 -6.62 3.49
N SER A 111 9.57 -6.89 2.24
CA SER A 111 8.63 -7.97 1.87
C SER A 111 9.33 -9.23 1.36
N LEU A 112 10.65 -9.15 1.12
CA LEU A 112 11.47 -10.24 0.58
C LEU A 112 12.42 -10.86 1.61
N ALA A 113 12.59 -10.22 2.76
CA ALA A 113 13.42 -10.73 3.85
C ALA A 113 12.64 -10.74 5.17
N LYS A 114 12.71 -11.87 5.88
CA LYS A 114 12.19 -12.07 7.24
C LYS A 114 13.36 -12.39 8.16
N THR A 115 13.45 -11.70 9.29
CA THR A 115 14.54 -11.85 10.25
C THR A 115 14.13 -12.78 11.39
N PHE A 116 15.04 -13.66 11.80
CA PHE A 116 14.87 -14.62 12.88
C PHE A 116 16.04 -14.54 13.85
N TYR A 117 15.73 -14.57 15.15
CA TYR A 117 16.71 -14.61 16.23
C TYR A 117 16.62 -15.93 16.95
N VAL A 118 17.78 -16.50 17.28
CA VAL A 118 17.84 -17.73 18.07
C VAL A 118 18.34 -17.41 19.47
N SER A 119 17.48 -17.62 20.47
CA SER A 119 17.84 -17.45 21.87
C SER A 119 18.99 -18.40 22.25
N GLY A 120 19.95 -17.84 23.00
CA GLY A 120 21.23 -18.48 23.32
C GLY A 120 22.32 -18.34 22.25
N MET A 121 22.02 -17.83 21.04
CA MET A 121 22.99 -17.62 19.96
C MET A 121 23.01 -16.15 19.52
N ARG A 122 23.37 -15.24 20.44
CA ARG A 122 23.30 -13.78 20.23
C ARG A 122 24.16 -13.26 19.06
N GLU A 123 25.21 -14.01 18.70
CA GLU A 123 26.10 -13.70 17.59
C GLU A 123 25.54 -14.14 16.23
N GLN A 124 24.44 -14.90 16.15
CA GLN A 124 23.89 -15.35 14.87
C GLN A 124 22.58 -14.62 14.55
N LEU A 125 22.47 -14.16 13.31
CA LEU A 125 21.28 -13.54 12.76
C LEU A 125 20.86 -14.28 11.50
N TRP A 126 19.62 -14.76 11.49
CA TRP A 126 19.09 -15.51 10.36
C TRP A 126 18.10 -14.69 9.57
N TYR A 127 18.16 -14.81 8.26
CA TYR A 127 17.15 -14.27 7.35
C TYR A 127 16.60 -15.38 6.50
N MET A 128 15.29 -15.42 6.31
CA MET A 128 14.71 -16.10 5.15
C MET A 128 14.60 -15.08 4.04
N ILE A 129 15.09 -15.39 2.84
CA ILE A 129 15.11 -14.50 1.69
C ILE A 129 14.26 -15.11 0.59
N HIS A 130 13.37 -14.31 -0.01
CA HIS A 130 12.50 -14.69 -1.11
C HIS A 130 12.90 -13.96 -2.40
N ASP A 131 12.83 -14.64 -3.56
CA ASP A 131 13.32 -14.11 -4.85
C ASP A 131 12.43 -13.03 -5.51
N GLY A 132 11.24 -12.84 -4.95
CA GLY A 132 10.25 -11.83 -5.36
C GLY A 132 9.33 -12.25 -6.51
N GLN A 133 9.44 -13.49 -7.00
CA GLN A 133 8.53 -14.04 -8.00
C GLN A 133 7.19 -14.43 -7.36
N ARG A 134 6.10 -14.41 -8.12
CA ARG A 134 4.76 -14.72 -7.56
C ARG A 134 4.68 -16.13 -6.98
N GLU A 135 5.08 -17.11 -7.78
CA GLU A 135 5.23 -18.51 -7.38
C GLU A 135 6.73 -18.77 -7.24
N GLY A 136 7.32 -18.03 -6.30
CA GLY A 136 8.76 -17.93 -6.13
C GLY A 136 9.34 -19.00 -5.23
N ARG A 137 10.51 -18.68 -4.72
CA ARG A 137 11.23 -19.54 -3.79
C ARG A 137 11.94 -18.74 -2.74
N ALA A 138 12.18 -19.39 -1.62
CA ALA A 138 12.91 -18.82 -0.51
C ALA A 138 14.01 -19.75 0.01
N TYR A 139 14.95 -19.19 0.75
CA TYR A 139 16.01 -19.93 1.45
C TYR A 139 16.37 -19.18 2.74
N PHE A 140 16.97 -19.86 3.69
CA PHE A 140 17.55 -19.22 4.87
C PHE A 140 19.03 -18.91 4.62
N VAL A 141 19.50 -17.79 5.17
CA VAL A 141 20.91 -17.41 5.23
C VAL A 141 21.21 -16.91 6.63
N GLY A 142 22.29 -17.44 7.22
CA GLY A 142 22.78 -17.03 8.53
C GLY A 142 23.97 -16.08 8.40
N TYR A 143 24.00 -15.05 9.22
CA TYR A 143 25.14 -14.13 9.35
C TYR A 143 25.62 -14.09 10.80
N ASP A 144 26.93 -13.93 10.96
CA ASP A 144 27.50 -13.51 12.22
C ASP A 144 27.22 -12.01 12.42
N ARG A 145 26.55 -11.66 13.51
CA ARG A 145 26.06 -10.31 13.79
C ARG A 145 27.20 -9.31 14.00
N THR A 146 28.32 -9.77 14.53
CA THR A 146 29.46 -8.91 14.90
C THR A 146 30.36 -8.66 13.71
N THR A 147 30.71 -9.71 12.96
CA THR A 147 31.61 -9.64 11.80
C THR A 147 30.89 -9.42 10.48
N CYS A 148 29.56 -9.54 10.46
CA CYS A 148 28.71 -9.54 9.26
C CYS A 148 29.09 -10.63 8.24
N GLN A 149 29.87 -11.64 8.63
CA GLN A 149 30.24 -12.74 7.74
C GLN A 149 29.07 -13.69 7.52
N CYS A 150 28.88 -14.14 6.28
CA CYS A 150 27.92 -15.18 5.97
C CYS A 150 28.38 -16.49 6.61
N LEU A 151 27.54 -17.06 7.47
CA LEU A 151 27.79 -18.35 8.10
C LEU A 151 27.48 -19.51 7.13
N GLY A 152 26.50 -19.33 6.25
CA GLY A 152 26.03 -20.32 5.30
C GLY A 152 24.52 -20.21 5.05
N TYR A 153 23.98 -21.19 4.32
CA TYR A 153 22.62 -21.20 3.83
C TYR A 153 21.88 -22.47 4.22
N LEU A 154 20.56 -22.41 4.22
CA LEU A 154 19.71 -23.55 4.51
C LEU A 154 18.51 -23.58 3.55
N GLY A 155 18.41 -24.69 2.83
CA GLY A 155 17.32 -25.01 1.90
C GLY A 155 16.62 -26.31 2.29
N LEU A 156 15.86 -26.90 1.37
CA LEU A 156 15.16 -28.17 1.55
C LEU A 156 16.10 -29.33 1.90
N SER A 157 17.33 -29.32 1.38
CA SER A 157 18.34 -30.35 1.66
C SER A 157 19.11 -30.12 2.97
N GLY A 158 18.75 -29.10 3.75
CA GLY A 158 19.45 -28.71 4.97
C GLY A 158 20.54 -27.67 4.74
N TRP A 159 21.53 -27.66 5.64
CA TRP A 159 22.63 -26.69 5.68
C TRP A 159 23.68 -26.90 4.59
N GLN A 160 24.17 -25.79 4.04
CA GLN A 160 25.27 -25.77 3.07
C GLN A 160 26.03 -24.43 3.10
N GLN A 161 27.28 -24.42 2.60
CA GLN A 161 28.11 -23.21 2.56
C GLN A 161 27.77 -22.28 1.40
N GLU A 162 27.27 -22.84 0.30
CA GLU A 162 26.91 -22.11 -0.90
C GLU A 162 25.40 -21.85 -0.96
N LEU A 163 24.98 -20.93 -1.83
CA LEU A 163 23.57 -20.64 -2.05
C LEU A 163 22.85 -21.90 -2.60
N PRO A 164 21.65 -22.27 -2.07
CA PRO A 164 20.91 -23.41 -2.59
C PRO A 164 20.53 -23.22 -4.06
N GLU A 165 20.72 -24.28 -4.83
CA GLU A 165 20.19 -24.37 -6.19
C GLU A 165 18.66 -24.15 -6.17
N PRO A 166 18.07 -23.60 -7.25
CA PRO A 166 16.65 -23.32 -7.37
C PRO A 166 15.68 -24.40 -6.86
N ASP A 167 15.97 -25.65 -7.16
CA ASP A 167 15.18 -26.84 -6.81
C ASP A 167 15.36 -27.29 -5.35
N ARG A 168 16.39 -26.77 -4.68
CA ARG A 168 16.68 -26.98 -3.26
C ARG A 168 16.19 -25.84 -2.37
N CYS A 169 15.63 -24.77 -2.94
CA CYS A 169 14.96 -23.71 -2.20
C CYS A 169 13.54 -24.14 -1.79
N PHE A 170 12.96 -23.47 -0.80
CA PHE A 170 11.56 -23.66 -0.40
C PHE A 170 10.64 -23.05 -1.46
N PRO A 171 9.80 -23.83 -2.19
CA PRO A 171 8.81 -23.27 -3.10
C PRO A 171 7.67 -22.65 -2.31
N ILE A 172 7.68 -21.33 -2.18
CA ILE A 172 6.68 -20.58 -1.43
C ILE A 172 6.20 -19.40 -2.27
N ALA A 173 4.89 -19.24 -2.38
CA ALA A 173 4.34 -18.10 -3.10
C ALA A 173 4.62 -16.80 -2.34
N LEU A 174 4.82 -15.70 -3.07
CA LEU A 174 5.05 -14.39 -2.46
C LEU A 174 3.88 -13.96 -1.55
N THR A 175 2.64 -14.36 -1.87
CA THR A 175 1.46 -14.12 -1.01
C THR A 175 1.66 -14.70 0.38
N ASP A 176 2.13 -15.94 0.44
CA ASP A 176 2.29 -16.73 1.67
C ASP A 176 3.55 -16.29 2.42
N TYR A 177 4.55 -15.78 1.69
CA TYR A 177 5.78 -15.26 2.26
C TYR A 177 5.68 -13.81 2.75
N SER A 178 4.81 -12.97 2.16
CA SER A 178 4.78 -11.52 2.40
C SER A 178 4.56 -11.10 3.87
N TYR A 179 4.59 -9.79 4.14
CA TYR A 179 4.35 -9.21 5.47
C TYR A 179 3.08 -9.78 6.14
N HIS A 180 1.99 -9.88 5.37
CA HIS A 180 0.70 -10.44 5.82
C HIS A 180 0.57 -11.95 5.56
N GLY A 181 1.53 -12.56 4.87
CA GLY A 181 1.49 -13.98 4.55
C GLY A 181 1.67 -14.87 5.77
N ASN A 182 0.87 -15.94 5.83
CA ASN A 182 0.88 -16.96 6.87
C ASN A 182 1.50 -18.28 6.40
N GLY A 183 2.50 -18.20 5.51
CA GLY A 183 3.28 -19.34 5.05
C GLY A 183 4.58 -19.58 5.84
N VAL A 184 5.00 -18.61 6.66
CA VAL A 184 6.23 -18.71 7.47
C VAL A 184 5.98 -18.09 8.84
N THR A 185 6.24 -18.83 9.92
CA THR A 185 6.03 -18.36 11.28
C THR A 185 7.08 -18.90 12.26
N SER A 186 7.35 -18.13 13.31
CA SER A 186 8.22 -18.50 14.43
C SER A 186 7.61 -18.03 15.75
N GLY A 187 8.04 -18.63 16.86
CA GLY A 187 7.57 -18.25 18.18
C GLY A 187 7.95 -16.81 18.56
N ILE A 188 9.16 -16.37 18.23
CA ILE A 188 9.52 -14.96 18.40
C ILE A 188 8.84 -14.14 17.29
N GLY A 189 8.15 -13.07 17.69
CA GLY A 189 7.47 -12.15 16.79
C GLY A 189 8.36 -11.70 15.62
N ARG A 190 7.73 -11.50 14.46
CA ARG A 190 8.41 -11.16 13.20
C ARG A 190 9.16 -9.83 13.36
N TYR A 191 10.49 -9.85 13.30
CA TYR A 191 11.25 -8.62 13.17
C TYR A 191 11.38 -8.24 11.70
N HIS A 192 10.76 -7.12 11.33
CA HIS A 192 11.03 -6.48 10.05
C HIS A 192 12.32 -5.67 10.13
N LEU A 193 13.05 -5.58 9.00
CA LEU A 193 14.30 -4.82 8.87
C LEU A 193 14.20 -3.35 9.32
N LEU A 194 12.98 -2.78 9.37
CA LEU A 194 12.72 -1.41 9.81
C LEU A 194 12.38 -1.28 11.30
N GLY A 195 12.45 -2.37 12.07
CA GLY A 195 12.40 -2.37 13.53
C GLY A 195 11.14 -1.77 14.12
N TYR A 196 10.05 -2.54 14.23
CA TYR A 196 8.97 -2.25 15.19
C TYR A 196 8.19 -3.51 15.55
N TYR A 197 7.98 -3.69 16.87
CA TYR A 197 7.29 -4.76 17.61
C TYR A 197 7.97 -6.15 17.54
N SER A 198 8.45 -6.81 18.60
CA SER A 198 8.16 -6.75 20.04
C SER A 198 9.25 -7.52 20.79
N PHE A 199 9.66 -6.99 21.96
CA PHE A 199 10.07 -7.67 23.19
C PHE A 199 10.57 -9.11 23.05
N ALA A 200 11.87 -9.26 22.80
CA ALA A 200 12.60 -10.41 23.33
C ALA A 200 12.60 -10.28 24.86
N HIS A 201 11.52 -10.69 25.50
CA HIS A 201 11.54 -11.01 26.93
C HIS A 201 11.78 -12.51 27.01
N ASP A 202 12.58 -12.93 27.99
CA ASP A 202 12.93 -14.33 28.28
C ASP A 202 11.70 -15.09 28.81
N TYR A 203 10.60 -15.09 28.06
CA TYR A 203 9.50 -16.01 28.31
C TYR A 203 10.03 -17.44 28.16
N GLU A 204 9.54 -18.36 28.98
CA GLU A 204 9.75 -19.79 28.77
C GLU A 204 8.99 -20.24 27.51
N LEU A 205 9.58 -19.97 26.35
CA LEU A 205 9.00 -20.26 25.05
C LEU A 205 8.90 -21.78 24.86
N ARG A 206 7.70 -22.34 24.94
CA ARG A 206 7.48 -23.73 24.49
C ARG A 206 7.64 -23.91 22.98
N TRP A 207 7.34 -22.88 22.18
CA TRP A 207 7.79 -22.84 20.79
C TRP A 207 9.16 -22.16 20.74
N PRO A 208 10.25 -22.92 20.60
CA PRO A 208 11.56 -22.36 20.79
C PRO A 208 11.90 -21.39 19.66
N SER A 209 12.64 -20.35 20.00
CA SER A 209 13.14 -19.34 19.06
C SER A 209 13.90 -19.87 17.84
N TRP A 210 14.47 -21.07 17.93
CA TRP A 210 15.16 -21.72 16.82
C TRP A 210 14.23 -22.46 15.85
N ALA A 211 12.96 -22.68 16.22
CA ALA A 211 11.99 -23.42 15.42
C ALA A 211 11.20 -22.46 14.52
N VAL A 212 11.32 -22.64 13.21
CA VAL A 212 10.54 -21.90 12.20
C VAL A 212 9.68 -22.89 11.43
N ALA A 213 8.37 -22.68 11.40
CA ALA A 213 7.46 -23.46 10.59
C ALA A 213 7.30 -22.80 9.21
N VAL A 214 7.46 -23.60 8.16
CA VAL A 214 7.31 -23.17 6.76
C VAL A 214 6.25 -24.04 6.09
N ARG A 215 5.15 -23.42 5.64
CA ARG A 215 4.11 -24.07 4.85
C ARG A 215 4.50 -24.08 3.37
N MET A 216 4.39 -25.24 2.74
CA MET A 216 4.61 -25.47 1.31
C MET A 216 3.47 -26.33 0.76
N GLY A 217 2.42 -25.69 0.26
CA GLY A 217 1.21 -26.41 -0.19
C GLY A 217 0.58 -27.20 0.96
N SER A 218 0.56 -28.54 0.84
CA SER A 218 0.04 -29.48 1.84
C SER A 218 1.00 -29.77 2.99
N LYS A 219 2.25 -29.31 2.92
CA LYS A 219 3.28 -29.66 3.90
C LYS A 219 3.58 -28.51 4.82
N ILE A 220 3.84 -28.82 6.07
CA ILE A 220 4.53 -27.94 7.00
C ILE A 220 5.89 -28.57 7.29
N LEU A 221 6.95 -27.80 7.06
CA LEU A 221 8.30 -28.16 7.46
C LEU A 221 8.65 -27.42 8.74
N MET A 222 9.34 -28.11 9.63
CA MET A 222 10.06 -27.52 10.74
C MET A 222 11.51 -27.26 10.30
N VAL A 223 11.89 -25.99 10.33
CA VAL A 223 13.26 -25.54 10.14
C VAL A 223 13.85 -25.25 11.52
N ASN A 224 14.83 -26.04 11.92
CA ASN A 224 15.58 -25.83 13.16
C ASN A 224 16.83 -25.03 12.84
N LEU A 225 16.83 -23.74 13.16
CA LEU A 225 17.94 -22.83 12.90
C LEU A 225 19.16 -23.06 13.80
N ARG A 226 18.97 -23.73 14.95
CA ARG A 226 20.06 -24.08 15.86
C ARG A 226 20.86 -25.24 15.32
N ASP A 227 20.17 -26.33 14.99
CA ASP A 227 20.81 -27.56 14.49
C ASP A 227 20.97 -27.53 12.97
N LYS A 228 20.44 -26.48 12.32
CA LYS A 228 20.51 -26.23 10.88
C LYS A 228 19.93 -27.39 10.07
N THR A 229 18.80 -27.91 10.54
CA THR A 229 18.10 -29.03 9.91
C THR A 229 16.71 -28.63 9.44
N VAL A 230 16.18 -29.38 8.49
CA VAL A 230 14.82 -29.24 7.96
C VAL A 230 14.15 -30.60 8.05
N GLN A 231 12.98 -30.64 8.67
CA GLN A 231 12.23 -31.89 8.89
C GLN A 231 10.75 -31.69 8.55
N PRO A 232 10.07 -32.69 7.98
CA PRO A 232 8.62 -32.63 7.84
C PRO A 232 7.95 -32.63 9.22
N LEU A 233 7.00 -31.72 9.42
CA LEU A 233 6.22 -31.60 10.65
C LEU A 233 4.80 -32.15 10.46
N LEU A 234 4.16 -31.80 9.34
CA LEU A 234 2.82 -32.25 8.98
C LEU A 234 2.70 -32.32 7.45
N ASP A 235 1.96 -33.29 6.93
CA ASP A 235 1.60 -33.39 5.51
C ASP A 235 0.11 -33.69 5.40
N ASP A 236 -0.69 -32.66 5.13
CA ASP A 236 -2.13 -32.75 4.98
C ASP A 236 -2.60 -31.77 3.89
N PRO A 237 -3.29 -32.25 2.83
CA PRO A 237 -3.76 -31.41 1.73
C PRO A 237 -4.79 -30.35 2.15
N ALA A 238 -5.42 -30.48 3.32
CA ALA A 238 -6.39 -29.52 3.82
C ALA A 238 -5.76 -28.34 4.57
N ILE A 239 -4.43 -28.24 4.66
CA ILE A 239 -3.77 -27.11 5.33
C ILE A 239 -3.98 -25.81 4.54
N VAL A 240 -4.58 -24.83 5.21
CA VAL A 240 -4.93 -23.52 4.65
C VAL A 240 -3.89 -22.46 4.99
N SER A 241 -3.47 -22.35 6.25
CA SER A 241 -2.50 -21.35 6.71
C SER A 241 -1.86 -21.75 8.04
N ILE A 242 -0.73 -21.13 8.38
CA ILE A 242 -0.04 -21.37 9.66
C ILE A 242 0.37 -20.08 10.35
N THR A 243 0.33 -20.07 11.68
CA THR A 243 0.87 -18.96 12.48
C THR A 243 1.22 -19.42 13.88
N CYS A 244 1.97 -18.63 14.65
CA CYS A 244 2.19 -18.88 16.06
C CYS A 244 1.18 -18.09 16.89
N SER A 245 0.63 -18.72 17.92
CA SER A 245 -0.30 -18.11 18.88
C SER A 245 0.26 -18.22 20.28
N GLN A 246 -0.24 -17.37 21.17
CA GLN A 246 -0.04 -17.53 22.61
C GLN A 246 -1.28 -18.15 23.26
N ARG A 247 -1.03 -18.97 24.29
CA ARG A 247 -2.01 -19.48 25.25
C ARG A 247 -1.56 -19.05 26.65
N PRO A 248 -2.40 -18.36 27.44
CA PRO A 248 -2.08 -18.09 28.85
C PRO A 248 -1.84 -19.40 29.61
N SER A 249 -0.84 -19.42 30.49
CA SER A 249 -0.66 -20.48 31.49
C SER A 249 -1.69 -20.37 32.61
N ASP A 250 -1.86 -21.44 33.38
CA ASP A 250 -2.66 -21.43 34.59
C ASP A 250 -2.00 -20.47 35.61
N GLY A 251 -2.49 -19.22 35.66
CA GLY A 251 -1.89 -18.13 36.44
C GLY A 251 -1.70 -16.82 35.68
N GLY A 252 -1.91 -16.81 34.36
CA GLY A 252 -2.12 -15.59 33.55
C GLY A 252 -0.90 -14.73 33.27
N ARG A 253 0.30 -15.05 33.78
CA ARG A 253 1.53 -14.28 33.52
C ARG A 253 2.46 -14.92 32.49
N ASP A 254 2.44 -16.24 32.36
CA ASP A 254 3.26 -16.93 31.35
C ASP A 254 2.41 -17.29 30.15
N PHE A 255 3.03 -17.32 28.97
CA PHE A 255 2.36 -17.71 27.74
C PHE A 255 3.04 -18.90 27.11
N GLN A 256 2.28 -19.95 26.89
CA GLN A 256 2.69 -21.05 26.03
C GLN A 256 2.51 -20.64 24.57
N GLN A 257 3.59 -20.66 23.81
CA GLN A 257 3.50 -20.51 22.36
C GLN A 257 3.22 -21.84 21.67
N LEU A 258 2.32 -21.82 20.71
CA LEU A 258 1.86 -22.98 19.96
C LEU A 258 1.79 -22.64 18.46
N LEU A 259 2.04 -23.63 17.60
CA LEU A 259 1.79 -23.50 16.16
C LEU A 259 0.31 -23.76 15.89
N ALA A 260 -0.40 -22.72 15.47
CA ALA A 260 -1.77 -22.82 14.97
C ALA A 260 -1.74 -23.15 13.47
N VAL A 261 -2.51 -24.18 13.10
CA VAL A 261 -2.68 -24.63 11.71
C VAL A 261 -4.16 -24.55 11.39
N ARG A 262 -4.51 -23.74 10.37
CA ARG A 262 -5.88 -23.63 9.88
C ARG A 262 -6.17 -24.71 8.86
N PHE A 263 -7.31 -25.35 9.04
CA PHE A 263 -8.02 -26.20 8.10
C PHE A 263 -9.33 -25.49 7.69
N PRO A 264 -10.10 -26.01 6.71
CA PRO A 264 -11.34 -25.35 6.29
C PRO A 264 -12.38 -25.19 7.40
N GLU A 265 -12.43 -26.15 8.34
CA GLU A 265 -13.48 -26.21 9.37
C GLU A 265 -12.95 -26.12 10.81
N LYS A 266 -11.63 -26.12 11.00
CA LYS A 266 -11.01 -26.12 12.32
C LYS A 266 -9.65 -25.45 12.35
N VAL A 267 -9.22 -25.07 13.55
CA VAL A 267 -7.84 -24.69 13.85
C VAL A 267 -7.25 -25.75 14.80
N ALA A 268 -6.16 -26.39 14.38
CA ALA A 268 -5.42 -27.30 15.24
C ALA A 268 -4.16 -26.62 15.78
N TYR A 269 -3.87 -26.82 17.05
CA TYR A 269 -2.62 -26.38 17.66
C TYR A 269 -1.68 -27.55 17.81
N LEU A 270 -0.48 -27.45 17.23
CA LEU A 270 0.48 -28.55 17.18
C LEU A 270 1.61 -28.38 18.20
N SER A 271 2.14 -29.50 18.67
CA SER A 271 3.42 -29.58 19.39
C SER A 271 4.60 -29.47 18.41
N LEU A 272 5.83 -29.45 18.93
CA LEU A 272 7.05 -29.43 18.11
C LEU A 272 7.24 -30.71 17.28
N GLU A 273 6.61 -31.79 17.72
CA GLU A 273 6.58 -33.09 17.03
C GLU A 273 5.43 -33.19 16.02
N GLY A 274 4.69 -32.10 15.80
CA GLY A 274 3.58 -32.03 14.85
C GLY A 274 2.30 -32.72 15.34
N LYS A 275 2.24 -33.12 16.62
CA LYS A 275 1.06 -33.77 17.19
C LYS A 275 0.02 -32.73 17.60
N PRO A 276 -1.27 -32.92 17.29
CA PRO A 276 -2.32 -32.02 17.75
C PRO A 276 -2.41 -32.06 19.28
N VAL A 277 -2.29 -30.89 19.89
CA VAL A 277 -2.46 -30.66 21.33
C VAL A 277 -3.92 -30.34 21.64
N THR A 278 -4.54 -29.50 20.81
CA THR A 278 -5.95 -29.13 20.91
C THR A 278 -6.49 -28.69 19.56
N GLU A 279 -7.80 -28.78 19.37
CA GLU A 279 -8.50 -28.39 18.16
C GLU A 279 -9.72 -27.55 18.51
N TYR A 280 -10.01 -26.57 17.65
CA TYR A 280 -11.17 -25.69 17.79
C TYR A 280 -11.92 -25.65 16.47
N ALA A 281 -13.21 -25.92 16.50
CA ALA A 281 -14.05 -25.80 15.31
C ALA A 281 -14.21 -24.31 14.93
N ILE A 282 -14.09 -24.00 13.64
CA ILE A 282 -14.33 -22.66 13.12
C ILE A 282 -15.83 -22.49 12.89
N PRO A 283 -16.46 -21.45 13.47
CA PRO A 283 -17.86 -21.11 13.20
C PRO A 283 -18.11 -20.99 11.68
N GLU A 284 -19.23 -21.51 11.21
CA GLU A 284 -19.53 -21.59 9.77
C GLU A 284 -19.35 -20.25 9.04
N GLU A 285 -19.79 -19.16 9.66
CA GLU A 285 -19.70 -17.80 9.13
C GLU A 285 -18.26 -17.28 8.96
N PHE A 286 -17.27 -17.86 9.65
CA PHE A 286 -15.87 -17.45 9.57
C PHE A 286 -15.00 -18.37 8.70
N ARG A 287 -15.54 -19.51 8.22
CA ARG A 287 -14.78 -20.48 7.41
C ARG A 287 -14.25 -19.86 6.11
N ALA A 288 -15.03 -18.95 5.52
CA ALA A 288 -14.69 -18.25 4.28
C ALA A 288 -13.93 -16.92 4.50
N GLU A 289 -13.60 -16.53 5.74
CA GLU A 289 -12.98 -15.24 6.05
C GLU A 289 -11.58 -15.43 6.65
N PRO A 290 -10.61 -14.53 6.40
CA PRO A 290 -9.44 -14.42 7.25
C PRO A 290 -9.89 -14.16 8.69
N LEU A 291 -9.28 -14.84 9.66
CA LEU A 291 -9.68 -14.75 11.06
C LEU A 291 -8.48 -14.66 11.99
N ALA A 292 -8.70 -14.06 13.15
CA ALA A 292 -7.84 -14.20 14.31
C ALA A 292 -8.50 -15.15 15.31
N ILE A 293 -7.73 -16.02 15.94
CA ILE A 293 -8.18 -16.85 17.06
C ILE A 293 -7.33 -16.56 18.30
N TYR A 294 -7.98 -16.28 19.42
CA TYR A 294 -7.36 -16.07 20.72
C TYR A 294 -7.77 -17.20 21.66
N LEU A 295 -6.80 -17.79 22.33
CA LEU A 295 -7.02 -18.82 23.34
C LEU A 295 -7.26 -18.15 24.69
N LEU A 296 -8.47 -18.27 25.22
CA LEU A 296 -8.87 -17.64 26.47
C LEU A 296 -8.67 -18.61 27.66
N PRO A 297 -8.75 -18.12 28.90
CA PRO A 297 -8.95 -18.98 30.05
C PRO A 297 -10.19 -19.90 29.90
N ASP A 298 -10.24 -20.96 30.71
CA ASP A 298 -11.36 -21.92 30.74
C ASP A 298 -11.59 -22.70 29.43
N ASN A 299 -10.57 -22.84 28.58
CA ASN A 299 -10.65 -23.47 27.25
C ASN A 299 -11.67 -22.84 26.30
N LYS A 300 -12.05 -21.57 26.52
CA LYS A 300 -12.83 -20.80 25.55
C LYS A 300 -11.92 -20.23 24.48
N THR A 301 -12.51 -19.84 23.36
CA THR A 301 -11.80 -19.10 22.32
C THR A 301 -12.57 -17.88 21.89
N LEU A 302 -11.84 -16.84 21.49
CA LEU A 302 -12.39 -15.70 20.80
C LEU A 302 -11.94 -15.77 19.35
N PHE A 303 -12.88 -15.90 18.44
CA PHE A 303 -12.64 -15.66 17.02
C PHE A 303 -12.95 -14.21 16.70
N ALA A 304 -12.11 -13.59 15.88
CA ALA A 304 -12.34 -12.24 15.38
C ALA A 304 -12.11 -12.19 13.86
N THR A 305 -13.03 -11.58 13.14
CA THR A 305 -12.84 -11.19 11.74
C THR A 305 -12.89 -9.68 11.63
N CYS A 306 -12.16 -9.12 10.67
CA CYS A 306 -12.16 -7.69 10.40
C CYS A 306 -12.33 -7.48 8.90
N ARG A 307 -13.36 -6.73 8.50
CA ARG A 307 -13.62 -6.36 7.11
C ARG A 307 -13.45 -4.86 6.95
N HIS A 308 -12.57 -4.47 6.05
CA HIS A 308 -12.39 -3.05 5.72
C HIS A 308 -13.50 -2.60 4.77
N ASP A 309 -14.28 -1.60 5.16
CA ASP A 309 -15.19 -0.90 4.24
C ASP A 309 -14.42 0.28 3.59
N PRO A 310 -14.05 0.18 2.31
CA PRO A 310 -13.29 1.23 1.62
C PRO A 310 -14.06 2.55 1.46
N MET A 311 -15.40 2.52 1.57
CA MET A 311 -16.24 3.69 1.38
C MET A 311 -16.32 4.56 2.63
N SER A 312 -16.60 3.95 3.79
CA SER A 312 -16.56 4.65 5.08
C SER A 312 -15.14 4.85 5.60
N GLY A 313 -14.19 4.00 5.18
CA GLY A 313 -12.87 3.91 5.78
C GLY A 313 -12.93 3.36 7.21
N HIS A 314 -13.99 2.62 7.55
CA HIS A 314 -14.13 1.94 8.82
C HIS A 314 -13.87 0.44 8.64
N ASP A 315 -13.35 -0.16 9.71
CA ASP A 315 -13.18 -1.59 9.81
C ASP A 315 -14.36 -2.15 10.61
N GLU A 316 -15.13 -3.05 10.00
CA GLU A 316 -16.20 -3.78 10.68
C GLU A 316 -15.61 -5.07 11.26
N ALA A 317 -15.58 -5.16 12.59
CA ALA A 317 -15.09 -6.32 13.29
C ALA A 317 -16.25 -7.15 13.88
N THR A 318 -16.19 -8.46 13.70
CA THR A 318 -17.11 -9.41 14.33
C THR A 318 -16.33 -10.29 15.28
N LEU A 319 -16.80 -10.34 16.54
CA LEU A 319 -16.19 -11.09 17.63
C LEU A 319 -17.14 -12.23 18.05
N LEU A 320 -16.63 -13.46 18.10
CA LEU A 320 -17.37 -14.64 18.52
C LEU A 320 -16.63 -15.36 19.64
N TRP A 321 -17.24 -15.46 20.81
CA TRP A 321 -16.75 -16.32 21.88
C TRP A 321 -17.33 -17.70 21.68
N THR A 322 -16.49 -18.72 21.70
CA THR A 322 -16.91 -20.09 21.38
C THR A 322 -16.32 -21.13 22.32
N THR A 323 -17.00 -22.27 22.42
CA THR A 323 -16.45 -23.49 23.01
C THR A 323 -15.48 -24.17 22.04
N PRO A 324 -14.68 -25.17 22.47
CA PRO A 324 -13.85 -25.96 21.56
C PRO A 324 -14.61 -26.64 20.42
N ALA A 325 -15.89 -26.99 20.66
CA ALA A 325 -16.77 -27.59 19.66
C ALA A 325 -17.33 -26.58 18.64
N GLY A 326 -17.02 -25.27 18.79
CA GLY A 326 -17.50 -24.21 17.90
C GLY A 326 -18.90 -23.69 18.24
N GLU A 327 -19.44 -24.03 19.41
CA GLU A 327 -20.71 -23.45 19.88
C GLU A 327 -20.49 -21.99 20.25
N VAL A 328 -21.27 -21.09 19.64
CA VAL A 328 -21.18 -19.64 19.88
C VAL A 328 -21.85 -19.30 21.20
N LEU A 329 -21.06 -18.80 22.15
CA LEU A 329 -21.49 -18.36 23.48
C LEU A 329 -21.91 -16.89 23.48
N GLU A 330 -21.18 -16.05 22.75
CA GLU A 330 -21.41 -14.61 22.67
C GLU A 330 -21.00 -14.10 21.29
N ARG A 331 -21.71 -13.08 20.81
CA ARG A 331 -21.43 -12.36 19.56
C ARG A 331 -21.43 -10.87 19.83
N LYS A 332 -20.39 -10.18 19.34
CA LYS A 332 -20.32 -8.72 19.36
C LYS A 332 -19.85 -8.18 18.02
N GLU A 333 -20.54 -7.18 17.51
CA GLU A 333 -20.20 -6.46 16.28
C GLU A 333 -19.69 -5.08 16.65
N LEU A 334 -18.56 -4.68 16.06
CA LEU A 334 -17.84 -3.47 16.38
C LEU A 334 -17.51 -2.72 15.09
N THR A 335 -17.69 -1.40 15.12
CA THR A 335 -17.14 -0.53 14.08
C THR A 335 -15.84 0.07 14.60
N LEU A 336 -14.72 -0.46 14.16
CA LEU A 336 -13.40 0.09 14.41
C LEU A 336 -13.20 1.29 13.47
N THR A 337 -13.58 2.48 13.94
CA THR A 337 -13.37 3.72 13.19
C THR A 337 -11.86 3.97 13.01
N GLU A 338 -11.28 3.75 11.83
CA GLU A 338 -9.90 4.17 11.61
C GLU A 338 -9.83 5.71 11.69
N ALA A 339 -9.05 6.22 12.65
CA ALA A 339 -8.73 7.63 12.73
C ALA A 339 -7.62 7.92 11.72
N GLY A 340 -7.97 8.07 10.45
CA GLY A 340 -6.98 8.31 9.40
C GLY A 340 -7.58 9.01 8.18
N PRO A 341 -7.47 10.35 8.04
CA PRO A 341 -7.95 11.06 6.85
C PRO A 341 -7.33 10.51 5.54
N ASN A 342 -6.15 9.88 5.64
CA ASN A 342 -5.36 9.34 4.53
C ASN A 342 -5.92 8.06 3.87
N ARG A 343 -6.91 7.38 4.45
CA ARG A 343 -7.48 6.16 3.88
C ARG A 343 -8.81 6.32 3.17
N THR A 344 -9.51 7.45 3.34
CA THR A 344 -10.74 7.65 2.56
C THR A 344 -10.42 7.64 1.07
N ALA A 345 -11.15 6.81 0.31
CA ALA A 345 -11.05 6.72 -1.14
C ALA A 345 -11.07 8.11 -1.82
N ARG A 346 -11.83 9.04 -1.23
CA ARG A 346 -11.94 10.43 -1.66
C ARG A 346 -10.62 11.20 -1.56
N LEU A 347 -9.90 11.14 -0.44
CA LEU A 347 -8.63 11.86 -0.30
C LEU A 347 -7.55 11.23 -1.20
N GLN A 348 -7.54 9.90 -1.34
CA GLN A 348 -6.66 9.24 -2.31
C GLN A 348 -6.98 9.68 -3.75
N GLY A 349 -8.26 9.78 -4.11
CA GLY A 349 -8.69 10.30 -5.41
C GLY A 349 -8.24 11.75 -5.67
N VAL A 350 -8.33 12.62 -4.66
CA VAL A 350 -7.81 13.99 -4.74
C VAL A 350 -6.29 13.99 -4.96
N ARG A 351 -5.53 13.17 -4.22
CA ARG A 351 -4.07 13.10 -4.35
C ARG A 351 -3.62 12.54 -5.70
N ARG A 352 -4.25 11.47 -6.18
CA ARG A 352 -4.02 10.90 -7.52
C ARG A 352 -4.28 11.94 -8.61
N SER A 353 -5.28 12.78 -8.43
CA SER A 353 -5.64 13.81 -9.41
C SER A 353 -4.75 15.04 -9.34
N ALA A 354 -4.29 15.43 -8.16
CA ALA A 354 -3.27 16.46 -8.00
C ALA A 354 -1.96 16.06 -8.70
N ALA A 355 -1.63 14.76 -8.71
CA ALA A 355 -0.46 14.25 -9.41
C ALA A 355 -0.57 14.28 -10.95
N CYS A 356 -1.77 14.40 -11.51
CA CYS A 356 -1.99 14.26 -12.96
C CYS A 356 -2.97 15.32 -13.49
N PRO A 357 -2.53 16.58 -13.68
CA PRO A 357 -3.38 17.69 -14.12
C PRO A 357 -3.61 17.69 -15.65
N VAL A 358 -3.80 16.52 -16.25
CA VAL A 358 -3.91 16.30 -17.71
C VAL A 358 -5.25 15.59 -18.01
N PRO A 359 -6.36 16.35 -18.15
CA PRO A 359 -7.70 15.78 -18.25
C PRO A 359 -7.88 14.78 -19.41
N GLY A 360 -7.28 15.05 -20.57
CA GLY A 360 -7.54 14.31 -21.80
C GLY A 360 -6.86 12.95 -21.93
N ILE A 361 -5.71 12.75 -21.25
CA ILE A 361 -4.94 11.50 -21.35
C ILE A 361 -5.12 10.67 -20.09
N MET A 362 -5.07 11.32 -18.92
CA MET A 362 -5.07 10.60 -17.65
C MET A 362 -6.47 10.27 -17.14
N ALA A 363 -7.50 11.07 -17.43
CA ALA A 363 -8.85 10.71 -17.01
C ALA A 363 -9.28 9.37 -17.64
N PRO A 364 -9.09 9.11 -18.95
CA PRO A 364 -9.39 7.80 -19.51
C PRO A 364 -8.54 6.68 -18.91
N ALA A 365 -7.23 6.89 -18.70
CA ALA A 365 -6.35 5.87 -18.13
C ALA A 365 -6.72 5.52 -16.68
N LEU A 366 -7.12 6.50 -15.86
CA LEU A 366 -7.56 6.29 -14.49
C LEU A 366 -8.96 5.64 -14.45
N VAL A 367 -9.89 6.10 -15.30
CA VAL A 367 -11.29 5.66 -15.31
C VAL A 367 -11.46 4.30 -15.96
N PHE A 368 -10.81 4.03 -17.09
CA PHE A 368 -10.96 2.78 -17.85
C PHE A 368 -9.77 1.82 -17.68
N GLY A 369 -8.70 2.24 -17.03
CA GLY A 369 -7.52 1.38 -16.83
C GLY A 369 -7.32 1.08 -15.35
N PHE A 370 -6.59 1.97 -14.70
CA PHE A 370 -6.00 1.70 -13.39
C PHE A 370 -7.01 1.62 -12.25
N GLY A 371 -8.03 2.47 -12.22
CA GLY A 371 -9.07 2.44 -11.20
C GLY A 371 -9.78 1.09 -11.15
N PRO A 372 -10.46 0.66 -12.24
CA PRO A 372 -11.21 -0.58 -12.26
C PRO A 372 -10.34 -1.82 -12.04
N LEU A 373 -9.10 -1.83 -12.54
CA LEU A 373 -8.17 -2.93 -12.31
C LEU A 373 -7.71 -3.00 -10.85
N ALA A 374 -7.50 -1.85 -10.20
CA ALA A 374 -7.18 -1.79 -8.79
C ALA A 374 -8.37 -2.24 -7.92
N GLU A 375 -9.59 -1.81 -8.22
CA GLU A 375 -10.78 -2.26 -7.49
C GLU A 375 -11.09 -3.73 -7.73
N LYS A 376 -10.99 -4.22 -8.98
CA LYS A 376 -11.13 -5.66 -9.28
C LYS A 376 -10.05 -6.49 -8.60
N SER A 377 -8.86 -5.94 -8.41
CA SER A 377 -7.87 -6.59 -7.57
C SER A 377 -8.40 -6.68 -6.14
N ARG A 378 -8.82 -5.57 -5.52
CA ARG A 378 -9.31 -5.60 -4.13
C ARG A 378 -10.54 -6.49 -3.93
N HIS A 379 -11.38 -6.59 -4.95
CA HIS A 379 -12.62 -7.36 -4.97
C HIS A 379 -12.60 -8.35 -6.15
N PRO A 380 -11.90 -9.50 -6.02
CA PRO A 380 -11.79 -10.49 -7.10
C PRO A 380 -13.13 -11.03 -7.60
N GLU A 381 -14.13 -11.01 -6.73
CA GLU A 381 -15.51 -11.41 -7.00
C GLU A 381 -16.27 -10.40 -7.87
N TRP A 382 -15.82 -9.15 -7.94
CA TRP A 382 -16.46 -8.13 -8.77
C TRP A 382 -16.17 -8.36 -10.26
N SER A 383 -17.22 -8.19 -11.05
CA SER A 383 -17.05 -7.98 -12.48
C SER A 383 -16.28 -6.69 -12.73
N TYR A 384 -15.61 -6.60 -13.88
CA TYR A 384 -14.93 -5.36 -14.27
C TYR A 384 -15.91 -4.16 -14.33
N GLY A 385 -17.18 -4.39 -14.69
CA GLY A 385 -18.20 -3.36 -14.73
C GLY A 385 -18.58 -2.79 -13.36
N GLU A 386 -18.61 -3.63 -12.33
CA GLU A 386 -18.83 -3.20 -10.94
C GLU A 386 -17.64 -2.40 -10.42
N ALA A 387 -16.43 -2.94 -10.60
CA ALA A 387 -15.18 -2.24 -10.26
C ALA A 387 -15.05 -0.89 -10.98
N PHE A 388 -15.48 -0.82 -12.25
CA PHE A 388 -15.51 0.41 -13.03
C PHE A 388 -16.52 1.42 -12.49
N ARG A 389 -17.74 0.98 -12.17
CA ARG A 389 -18.79 1.84 -11.62
C ARG A 389 -18.35 2.44 -10.28
N ASP A 390 -17.74 1.63 -9.43
CA ASP A 390 -17.26 2.09 -8.12
C ASP A 390 -16.10 3.08 -8.27
N SER A 391 -15.09 2.73 -9.07
CA SER A 391 -13.98 3.63 -9.43
C SER A 391 -14.48 4.97 -9.98
N LEU A 392 -15.49 4.93 -10.85
CA LEU A 392 -16.08 6.14 -11.43
C LEU A 392 -16.77 7.00 -10.37
N ARG A 393 -17.55 6.42 -9.45
CA ARG A 393 -18.20 7.15 -8.35
C ARG A 393 -17.18 7.88 -7.49
N GLN A 394 -16.07 7.22 -7.16
CA GLN A 394 -14.99 7.81 -6.38
C GLN A 394 -14.27 8.94 -7.13
N LEU A 395 -14.08 8.80 -8.45
CA LEU A 395 -13.30 9.74 -9.27
C LEU A 395 -14.12 10.92 -9.82
N VAL A 396 -15.45 10.78 -9.99
CA VAL A 396 -16.32 11.81 -10.61
C VAL A 396 -16.11 13.21 -10.03
N PRO A 397 -16.13 13.44 -8.69
CA PRO A 397 -15.95 14.79 -8.15
C PRO A 397 -14.63 15.42 -8.58
N VAL A 398 -13.59 14.59 -8.68
CA VAL A 398 -12.25 15.06 -9.00
C VAL A 398 -12.08 15.30 -10.50
N LEU A 399 -12.68 14.44 -11.33
CA LEU A 399 -12.76 14.64 -12.79
C LEU A 399 -13.50 15.93 -13.12
N VAL A 400 -14.64 16.19 -12.46
CA VAL A 400 -15.38 17.45 -12.62
C VAL A 400 -14.49 18.64 -12.29
N GLY A 401 -13.78 18.60 -11.16
CA GLY A 401 -12.81 19.65 -10.79
C GLY A 401 -11.72 19.86 -11.84
N LEU A 402 -11.14 18.78 -12.37
CA LEU A 402 -10.11 18.81 -13.42
C LEU A 402 -10.64 19.38 -14.75
N PHE A 403 -11.85 19.00 -15.18
CA PHE A 403 -12.46 19.53 -16.40
C PHE A 403 -12.85 21.00 -16.26
N LEU A 404 -13.34 21.43 -15.09
CA LEU A 404 -13.59 22.84 -14.81
C LEU A 404 -12.30 23.67 -14.85
N LEU A 405 -11.21 23.16 -14.26
CA LEU A 405 -9.90 23.79 -14.33
C LEU A 405 -9.40 23.87 -15.78
N GLY A 406 -9.50 22.77 -16.55
CA GLY A 406 -9.17 22.73 -17.96
C GLY A 406 -9.97 23.75 -18.79
N ALA A 407 -11.27 23.89 -18.52
CA ALA A 407 -12.14 24.87 -19.15
C ALA A 407 -11.73 26.31 -18.81
N ALA A 408 -11.42 26.60 -17.56
CA ALA A 408 -10.94 27.91 -17.12
C ALA A 408 -9.61 28.30 -17.79
N LEU A 409 -8.66 27.37 -17.86
CA LEU A 409 -7.37 27.57 -18.56
C LEU A 409 -7.56 27.74 -20.06
N SER A 410 -8.46 26.96 -20.67
CA SER A 410 -8.83 27.10 -22.07
C SER A 410 -9.44 28.47 -22.37
N TRP A 411 -10.33 28.96 -21.50
CA TRP A 411 -10.90 30.30 -21.61
C TRP A 411 -9.84 31.39 -21.45
N ALA A 412 -8.91 31.25 -20.50
CA ALA A 412 -7.76 32.14 -20.36
C ALA A 412 -6.88 32.15 -21.62
N CYS A 413 -6.65 30.98 -22.23
CA CYS A 413 -5.99 30.84 -23.51
C CYS A 413 -6.74 31.62 -24.61
N ILE A 414 -8.07 31.46 -24.74
CA ILE A 414 -8.90 32.18 -25.72
C ILE A 414 -8.81 33.69 -25.51
N ARG A 415 -8.94 34.17 -24.27
CA ARG A 415 -8.81 35.61 -23.96
C ARG A 415 -7.44 36.13 -24.37
N ARG A 416 -6.39 35.37 -24.10
CA ARG A 416 -5.03 35.73 -24.49
C ARG A 416 -4.85 35.72 -26.01
N GLN A 417 -5.31 34.68 -26.71
CA GLN A 417 -5.31 34.59 -28.17
C GLN A 417 -6.01 35.78 -28.81
N ARG A 418 -7.19 36.18 -28.30
CA ARG A 418 -7.94 37.36 -28.77
C ARG A 418 -7.21 38.66 -28.47
N LYS A 419 -6.66 38.81 -27.25
CA LYS A 419 -5.89 39.99 -26.82
C LYS A 419 -4.66 40.26 -27.72
N TYR A 420 -4.02 39.21 -28.20
CA TYR A 420 -2.87 39.29 -29.11
C TYR A 420 -3.22 39.01 -30.57
N ALA A 421 -4.50 38.79 -30.87
CA ALA A 421 -5.03 38.44 -32.17
C ALA A 421 -4.19 37.45 -32.95
N LEU A 422 -3.94 36.32 -32.29
CA LEU A 422 -3.12 35.23 -32.79
C LEU A 422 -4.01 34.21 -33.53
N PRO A 423 -3.48 33.53 -34.56
CA PRO A 423 -4.23 32.54 -35.31
C PRO A 423 -4.46 31.25 -34.52
N TRP A 424 -5.45 30.47 -34.98
CA TRP A 424 -5.78 29.11 -34.49
C TRP A 424 -6.22 29.05 -33.02
N THR A 425 -6.98 30.07 -32.59
CA THR A 425 -7.50 30.16 -31.23
C THR A 425 -8.21 28.89 -30.77
N LYS A 426 -9.05 28.29 -31.63
CA LYS A 426 -9.79 27.06 -31.31
C LYS A 426 -8.86 25.86 -31.04
N THR A 427 -7.83 25.69 -31.87
CA THR A 427 -6.85 24.61 -31.74
C THR A 427 -6.07 24.72 -30.43
N TRP A 428 -5.60 25.92 -30.09
CA TRP A 428 -4.89 26.15 -28.82
C TRP A 428 -5.79 26.02 -27.60
N ALA A 429 -7.05 26.46 -27.69
CA ALA A 429 -8.02 26.27 -26.63
C ALA A 429 -8.28 24.79 -26.37
N ALA A 430 -8.46 23.97 -27.43
CA ALA A 430 -8.62 22.53 -27.30
C ALA A 430 -7.38 21.86 -26.72
N PHE A 431 -6.18 22.23 -27.20
CA PHE A 431 -4.92 21.75 -26.66
C PHE A 431 -4.81 22.02 -25.16
N VAL A 432 -5.03 23.25 -24.72
CA VAL A 432 -4.98 23.61 -23.29
C VAL A 432 -6.05 22.88 -22.48
N PHE A 433 -7.25 22.69 -23.02
CA PHE A 433 -8.32 21.96 -22.34
C PHE A 433 -7.94 20.50 -22.05
N PHE A 434 -7.44 19.78 -23.07
CA PHE A 434 -7.07 18.37 -22.92
C PHE A 434 -5.80 18.17 -22.10
N PHE A 435 -4.85 19.10 -22.16
CA PHE A 435 -3.56 18.98 -21.47
C PHE A 435 -3.48 19.74 -20.14
N GLY A 436 -4.53 20.45 -19.76
CA GLY A 436 -4.66 21.15 -18.47
C GLY A 436 -3.53 22.12 -18.19
N VAL A 437 -2.99 22.05 -16.96
CA VAL A 437 -1.94 22.98 -16.49
C VAL A 437 -0.65 22.86 -17.33
N PRO A 438 -0.09 21.65 -17.58
CA PRO A 438 1.08 21.50 -18.46
C PRO A 438 0.84 22.00 -19.89
N GLY A 439 -0.38 21.81 -20.42
CA GLY A 439 -0.79 22.34 -21.72
C GLY A 439 -0.77 23.86 -21.77
N TYR A 440 -1.34 24.51 -20.74
CA TYR A 440 -1.35 25.96 -20.64
C TYR A 440 0.07 26.54 -20.50
N LEU A 441 0.91 25.95 -19.67
CA LEU A 441 2.30 26.39 -19.49
C LEU A 441 3.11 26.23 -20.78
N ALA A 442 2.99 25.10 -21.48
CA ALA A 442 3.64 24.90 -22.78
C ALA A 442 3.14 25.91 -23.82
N TYR A 443 1.85 26.22 -23.82
CA TYR A 443 1.28 27.27 -24.66
C TYR A 443 1.92 28.64 -24.38
N LEU A 444 2.16 28.97 -23.10
CA LEU A 444 2.83 30.21 -22.69
C LEU A 444 4.31 30.23 -23.07
N CYS A 445 5.04 29.13 -22.88
CA CYS A 445 6.49 29.06 -23.07
C CYS A 445 6.92 28.92 -24.54
N HIS A 446 6.16 28.20 -25.38
CA HIS A 446 6.60 27.96 -26.76
C HIS A 446 6.44 29.19 -27.67
N ARG A 447 5.67 30.21 -27.25
CA ARG A 447 5.40 31.41 -28.06
C ARG A 447 6.17 32.61 -27.57
N ARG A 448 6.68 33.36 -28.54
CA ARG A 448 7.06 34.76 -28.32
C ARG A 448 5.79 35.60 -28.26
N TRP A 449 5.61 36.31 -27.16
CA TRP A 449 4.50 37.22 -26.96
C TRP A 449 4.91 38.60 -27.48
N PRO A 450 4.22 39.14 -28.50
CA PRO A 450 4.59 40.44 -29.04
C PRO A 450 4.32 41.54 -28.02
N VAL A 451 5.18 42.56 -28.01
CA VAL A 451 4.95 43.76 -27.21
C VAL A 451 3.67 44.42 -27.68
N ARG A 452 2.83 44.86 -26.74
CA ARG A 452 1.65 45.66 -27.03
C ARG A 452 2.01 47.11 -26.78
N ALA A 453 1.89 47.92 -27.81
CA ALA A 453 2.02 49.37 -27.71
C ALA A 453 0.71 50.03 -28.11
N GLU A 454 0.51 51.26 -27.66
CA GLU A 454 -0.62 52.07 -28.12
C GLU A 454 -0.47 52.36 -29.61
N CYS A 455 -1.53 52.13 -30.38
CA CYS A 455 -1.54 52.51 -31.77
C CYS A 455 -1.51 54.05 -31.88
N PRO A 456 -0.64 54.66 -32.70
CA PRO A 456 -0.58 56.12 -32.81
C PRO A 456 -1.85 56.74 -33.44
N ALA A 457 -2.64 55.96 -34.17
CA ALA A 457 -3.86 56.44 -34.81
C ALA A 457 -5.10 56.32 -33.92
N CYS A 458 -5.30 55.18 -33.25
CA CYS A 458 -6.51 54.91 -32.47
C CYS A 458 -6.27 54.77 -30.95
N HIS A 459 -5.04 54.93 -30.49
CA HIS A 459 -4.57 54.80 -29.09
C HIS A 459 -4.89 53.45 -28.41
N THR A 460 -5.46 52.48 -29.13
CA THR A 460 -5.80 51.17 -28.56
C THR A 460 -4.54 50.29 -28.49
N PRO A 461 -4.26 49.61 -27.36
CA PRO A 461 -3.09 48.73 -27.25
C PRO A 461 -3.16 47.55 -28.22
N SER A 462 -2.25 47.52 -29.20
CA SER A 462 -2.20 46.52 -30.27
C SER A 462 -0.83 45.83 -30.34
N PRO A 463 -0.76 44.54 -30.70
CA PRO A 463 0.51 43.83 -30.90
C PRO A 463 1.36 44.46 -32.02
N GLN A 464 2.67 44.61 -31.80
CA GLN A 464 3.62 45.21 -32.76
C GLN A 464 4.31 44.21 -33.72
N ASP A 465 3.96 42.93 -33.69
CA ASP A 465 4.55 41.89 -34.56
C ASP A 465 3.91 41.79 -35.95
N ARG A 466 3.24 42.85 -36.39
CA ARG A 466 2.44 42.93 -37.61
C ARG A 466 2.56 44.33 -38.21
N GLU A 467 2.26 44.44 -39.49
CA GLU A 467 2.41 45.69 -40.25
C GLU A 467 1.37 46.76 -39.86
N ALA A 468 0.16 46.35 -39.46
CA ALA A 468 -0.96 47.25 -39.17
C ALA A 468 -1.68 46.96 -37.84
N CYS A 469 -2.28 47.99 -37.25
CA CYS A 469 -3.09 47.90 -36.05
C CYS A 469 -4.35 47.04 -36.29
N ILE A 470 -4.66 46.11 -35.39
CA ILE A 470 -5.83 45.25 -35.59
C ILE A 470 -7.17 45.98 -35.53
N GLN A 471 -7.25 47.13 -34.84
CA GLN A 471 -8.52 47.83 -34.65
C GLN A 471 -8.83 48.82 -35.76
N CYS A 472 -7.82 49.59 -36.21
CA CYS A 472 -8.01 50.64 -37.21
C CYS A 472 -7.28 50.41 -38.53
N ASP A 473 -6.54 49.30 -38.66
CA ASP A 473 -5.75 48.94 -39.84
C ASP A 473 -4.65 49.95 -40.25
N SER A 474 -4.39 50.95 -39.42
CA SER A 474 -3.28 51.90 -39.63
C SER A 474 -1.94 51.17 -39.48
N SER A 475 -1.02 51.42 -40.41
CA SER A 475 0.35 50.91 -40.33
C SER A 475 1.06 51.41 -39.07
N PHE A 476 1.84 50.54 -38.42
CA PHE A 476 2.71 50.97 -37.33
C PHE A 476 3.92 51.76 -37.87
N PRO A 477 4.43 52.74 -37.10
CA PRO A 477 5.65 53.45 -37.48
C PRO A 477 6.81 52.46 -37.56
N ALA A 478 7.71 52.68 -38.52
CA ALA A 478 8.93 51.88 -38.62
C ALA A 478 9.68 51.90 -37.27
N PRO A 479 10.26 50.78 -36.83
CA PRO A 479 11.03 50.75 -35.60
C PRO A 479 12.12 51.82 -35.66
N ALA A 480 12.31 52.55 -34.55
CA ALA A 480 13.35 53.57 -34.49
C ALA A 480 14.71 52.92 -34.85
N PRO A 481 15.50 53.53 -35.73
CA PRO A 481 16.75 52.95 -36.20
C PRO A 481 17.67 52.70 -35.00
N LYS A 482 18.19 51.48 -34.87
CA LYS A 482 19.00 51.08 -33.69
C LYS A 482 20.44 51.63 -33.71
N GLY A 483 20.75 52.60 -34.58
CA GLY A 483 22.09 53.18 -34.76
C GLY A 483 23.10 52.27 -35.47
N ILE A 484 22.81 50.98 -35.66
CA ILE A 484 23.64 50.03 -36.43
C ILE A 484 23.33 50.01 -37.93
N GLU A 485 22.29 50.74 -38.35
CA GLU A 485 21.79 50.76 -39.73
C GLU A 485 22.42 51.89 -40.58
N ILE A 486 23.29 52.72 -40.00
CA ILE A 486 23.90 53.89 -40.67
C ILE A 486 25.09 53.49 -41.57
N PHE A 487 25.54 52.23 -41.53
CA PHE A 487 26.76 51.77 -42.23
C PHE A 487 26.52 50.81 -43.41
N ALA A 488 25.29 50.69 -43.92
CA ALA A 488 24.95 49.82 -45.05
C ALA A 488 24.70 50.60 -46.35
#